data_AF-A0AAJ5IFT8-F1
#
_entry.id   AF-A0AAJ5IFT8-F1
#
_cell.length_a   1.000
_cell.length_b   1.000
_cell.length_c   1.000
_cell.angle_alpha   90.00
_cell.angle_beta   90.00
_cell.angle_gamma   90.00
#
_symmetry.space_group_name_H-M   'P 1'
#
loop_
_entity.id
_entity.type
_entity.pdbx_description
1 polymer ?
#
loop_
_entity_poly.entity_id
_entity_poly.type
_entity_poly.pdbx_seq_one_letter_code
_entity_poly.pdbx_strand_id
1 'polypeptide(L)'
;MAAIPSLGINWRKLLLILSIGAIPVLSGLLMMNYQLDRKLEENAKVSVQEAIFSIDQALGRMEGDLDLILPLAGKPCDEVLGTLEQRVANSPHLRSLILTRDQQAYCATDMDPLAYNSAFALSGRQTELAFDAPSSPNAAIIKVQRPNSDPGIIATAYGRQLRDELRAFQDGLTLLLEFSDLYIWSEGDSRDAQRPSQVEFTERSVSQKYSYVVIGGYPKGYATQEFRLSLHQVLPSLVLVGVASMFIMYLGLTISGKRRVDTAAIES
;
A
#
# COMPACT_ATOMS: atom_id res chain seq x y z
N MET A 1 -24.39 -49.27 -37.59
CA MET A 1 -23.38 -48.27 -37.99
C MET A 1 -24.09 -46.93 -38.10
N ALA A 2 -23.90 -46.06 -37.11
CA ALA A 2 -24.53 -44.75 -37.09
C ALA A 2 -23.91 -43.88 -38.17
N ALA A 3 -24.71 -43.42 -39.12
CA ALA A 3 -24.29 -42.47 -40.14
C ALA A 3 -23.90 -41.17 -39.44
N ILE A 4 -22.61 -40.86 -39.43
CA ILE A 4 -22.10 -39.54 -39.05
C ILE A 4 -22.47 -38.63 -40.22
N PRO A 5 -23.44 -37.69 -40.08
CA PRO A 5 -23.74 -36.77 -41.16
C PRO A 5 -22.48 -35.93 -41.42
N SER A 6 -21.96 -35.99 -42.64
CA SER A 6 -20.87 -35.13 -43.09
C SER A 6 -21.37 -33.68 -43.06
N LEU A 7 -21.02 -32.94 -42.00
CA LEU A 7 -21.30 -31.52 -41.87
C LEU A 7 -20.47 -30.74 -42.91
N GLY A 8 -21.03 -30.59 -44.12
CA GLY A 8 -20.66 -29.54 -45.06
C GLY A 8 -21.10 -28.17 -44.54
N ILE A 9 -20.65 -27.79 -43.34
CA ILE A 9 -20.84 -26.43 -42.85
C ILE A 9 -19.94 -25.53 -43.69
N ASN A 10 -20.57 -24.65 -44.47
CA ASN A 10 -19.89 -23.55 -45.12
C ASN A 10 -19.03 -22.81 -44.10
N TRP A 11 -17.70 -22.77 -44.29
CA TRP A 11 -16.73 -22.20 -43.32
C TRP A 11 -17.12 -20.80 -42.82
N ARG A 12 -17.76 -20.00 -43.67
CA ARG A 12 -18.34 -18.69 -43.33
C ARG A 12 -19.38 -18.75 -42.20
N LYS A 13 -20.25 -19.76 -42.18
CA LYS A 13 -21.24 -19.96 -41.12
C LYS A 13 -20.58 -20.36 -39.80
N LEU A 14 -19.53 -21.18 -39.86
CA LEU A 14 -18.77 -21.60 -38.69
C LEU A 14 -18.03 -20.41 -38.07
N LEU A 15 -17.40 -19.56 -38.89
CA LEU A 15 -16.81 -18.30 -38.46
C LEU A 15 -17.84 -17.35 -37.86
N LEU A 16 -19.01 -17.20 -38.46
CA LEU A 16 -20.06 -16.34 -37.91
C LEU A 16 -20.53 -16.80 -36.53
N ILE A 17 -20.75 -18.10 -36.36
CA ILE A 17 -21.17 -18.68 -35.08
C ILE A 17 -20.05 -18.52 -34.03
N LEU A 18 -18.79 -18.75 -34.40
CA LEU A 18 -17.63 -18.55 -33.52
C LEU A 18 -17.48 -17.08 -33.10
N SER A 19 -17.58 -16.13 -34.04
CA SER A 19 -17.47 -14.71 -33.74
C SER A 19 -18.57 -14.25 -32.78
N ILE A 20 -19.80 -14.75 -32.95
CA ILE A 20 -20.92 -14.38 -32.07
C ILE A 20 -20.76 -14.96 -30.66
N GLY A 21 -20.28 -16.20 -30.53
CA GLY A 21 -19.96 -16.80 -29.23
C GLY A 21 -18.75 -16.15 -28.55
N ALA A 22 -17.81 -15.60 -29.32
CA ALA A 22 -16.63 -14.92 -28.79
C ALA A 22 -16.92 -13.53 -28.22
N ILE A 23 -17.93 -12.81 -28.74
CA ILE A 23 -18.25 -11.43 -28.31
C ILE A 23 -18.52 -11.35 -26.80
N PRO A 24 -19.42 -12.15 -26.19
CA PRO A 24 -19.66 -12.11 -24.74
C PRO A 24 -18.42 -12.43 -23.92
N VAL A 25 -17.59 -13.37 -24.39
CA VAL A 25 -16.36 -13.77 -23.70
C VAL A 25 -15.34 -12.64 -23.70
N LEU A 26 -15.08 -12.02 -24.86
CA LEU A 26 -14.16 -10.90 -25.00
C LEU A 26 -14.63 -9.68 -24.18
N SER A 27 -15.93 -9.37 -24.23
CA SER A 27 -16.51 -8.28 -23.44
C SER A 27 -16.34 -8.52 -21.94
N GLY A 28 -16.62 -9.75 -21.47
CA GLY A 28 -16.42 -10.14 -20.07
C GLY A 28 -14.97 -10.01 -19.61
N LEU A 29 -14.01 -10.44 -20.43
CA LEU A 29 -12.58 -10.31 -20.13
C LEU A 29 -12.11 -8.86 -20.06
N LEU A 30 -12.55 -8.01 -20.99
CA LEU A 30 -12.23 -6.58 -20.98
C LEU A 30 -12.80 -5.89 -19.74
N MET A 31 -14.06 -6.20 -19.40
CA MET A 31 -14.71 -5.64 -18.21
C MET A 31 -14.05 -6.11 -16.92
N MET A 32 -13.56 -7.35 -16.86
CA MET A 32 -12.80 -7.87 -15.72
C MET A 32 -11.47 -7.13 -15.55
N ASN A 33 -10.71 -6.93 -16.62
CA ASN A 33 -9.45 -6.18 -16.56
C ASN A 33 -9.69 -4.75 -16.05
N TYR A 34 -10.70 -4.08 -16.59
CA TYR A 34 -11.07 -2.73 -16.16
C TYR A 34 -11.45 -2.67 -14.66
N GLN A 35 -12.22 -3.64 -14.18
CA GLN A 35 -12.59 -3.71 -12.76
C GLN A 35 -11.37 -3.96 -11.86
N LEU A 36 -10.43 -4.80 -12.29
CA LEU A 36 -9.21 -5.06 -11.55
C LEU A 36 -8.35 -3.80 -11.44
N ASP A 37 -8.10 -3.12 -12.56
CA ASP A 37 -7.30 -1.89 -12.58
C ASP A 37 -7.92 -0.82 -11.65
N ARG A 38 -9.24 -0.63 -11.73
CA ARG A 38 -9.97 0.29 -10.86
C ARG A 38 -9.89 -0.09 -9.39
N LYS A 39 -10.01 -1.37 -9.07
CA LYS A 39 -9.87 -1.87 -7.70
C LYS A 39 -8.46 -1.63 -7.16
N LEU A 40 -7.42 -1.89 -7.96
CA LEU A 40 -6.03 -1.67 -7.54
C LEU A 40 -5.75 -0.18 -7.32
N GLU A 41 -6.20 0.69 -8.21
CA GLU A 41 -6.11 2.16 -8.08
C GLU A 41 -6.81 2.65 -6.81
N GLU A 42 -8.06 2.23 -6.57
CA GLU A 42 -8.83 2.63 -5.39
C GLU A 42 -8.20 2.10 -4.10
N ASN A 43 -7.77 0.83 -4.09
CA ASN A 43 -7.07 0.22 -2.96
C ASN A 43 -5.78 0.99 -2.63
N ALA A 44 -4.94 1.30 -3.63
CA ALA A 44 -3.72 2.07 -3.40
C ALA A 44 -4.02 3.43 -2.77
N LYS A 45 -5.05 4.13 -3.28
CA LYS A 45 -5.47 5.43 -2.76
C LYS A 45 -5.96 5.34 -1.32
N VAL A 46 -6.83 4.38 -1.01
CA VAL A 46 -7.38 4.17 0.34
C VAL A 46 -6.26 3.78 1.31
N SER A 47 -5.43 2.81 0.95
CA SER A 47 -4.33 2.35 1.82
C SER A 47 -3.31 3.44 2.10
N VAL A 48 -3.00 4.33 1.14
CA VAL A 48 -2.13 5.48 1.40
C VAL A 48 -2.74 6.43 2.43
N GLN A 49 -4.06 6.69 2.36
CA GLN A 49 -4.74 7.55 3.33
C GLN A 49 -4.83 6.90 4.71
N GLU A 50 -5.16 5.61 4.78
CA GLU A 50 -5.19 4.85 6.02
C GLU A 50 -3.80 4.73 6.66
N ALA A 51 -2.75 4.58 5.85
CA ALA A 51 -1.37 4.57 6.32
C ALA A 51 -1.00 5.92 6.94
N ILE A 52 -1.35 7.05 6.32
CA ILE A 52 -1.16 8.38 6.94
C ILE A 52 -1.87 8.44 8.28
N PHE A 53 -3.12 8.01 8.36
CA PHE A 53 -3.87 8.03 9.62
C PHE A 53 -3.20 7.18 10.72
N SER A 54 -2.77 5.96 10.39
CA SER A 54 -2.10 5.07 11.35
C SER A 54 -0.75 5.62 11.82
N ILE A 55 0.08 6.12 10.89
CA ILE A 55 1.39 6.68 11.21
C ILE A 55 1.25 8.00 11.98
N ASP A 56 0.30 8.87 11.62
CA ASP A 56 -0.02 10.08 12.38
C ASP A 56 -0.46 9.73 13.82
N GLN A 57 -1.22 8.65 14.00
CA GLN A 57 -1.59 8.19 15.34
C GLN A 57 -0.38 7.68 16.12
N ALA A 58 0.54 6.95 15.47
CA ALA A 58 1.76 6.46 16.09
C ALA A 58 2.68 7.60 16.55
N LEU A 59 2.91 8.59 15.70
CA LEU A 59 3.67 9.80 16.04
C LEU A 59 2.94 10.67 17.07
N GLY A 60 1.60 10.71 17.01
CA GLY A 60 0.75 11.40 17.98
C GLY A 60 0.86 10.85 19.40
N ARG A 61 1.03 9.53 19.55
CA ARG A 61 1.30 8.90 20.86
C ARG A 61 2.63 9.39 21.44
N MET A 62 3.67 9.55 20.62
CA MET A 62 4.96 10.09 21.06
C MET A 62 4.85 11.57 21.44
N GLU A 63 4.15 12.37 20.62
CA GLU A 63 3.92 13.79 20.89
C GLU A 63 3.13 14.01 22.19
N GLY A 64 2.14 13.17 22.48
CA GLY A 64 1.38 13.23 23.74
C GLY A 64 2.23 12.96 24.98
N ASP A 65 3.28 12.14 24.88
CA ASP A 65 4.23 11.96 25.98
C ASP A 65 5.06 13.22 26.22
N LEU A 66 5.37 14.02 25.19
CA LEU A 66 6.09 15.29 25.36
C LEU A 66 5.36 16.25 26.28
N ASP A 67 4.02 16.32 26.19
CA ASP A 67 3.21 17.21 27.03
C ASP A 67 3.28 16.84 28.52
N LEU A 68 3.44 15.56 28.84
CA LEU A 68 3.59 15.08 30.21
C LEU A 68 4.95 15.43 30.81
N ILE A 69 5.97 15.55 29.95
CA ILE A 69 7.36 15.77 30.35
C ILE A 69 7.74 17.26 30.29
N LEU A 70 6.95 18.08 29.58
CA LEU A 70 7.17 19.53 29.46
C LEU A 70 7.47 20.25 30.78
N PRO A 71 6.82 19.95 31.91
CA PRO A 71 7.14 20.58 33.20
C PRO A 71 8.55 20.26 33.75
N LEU A 72 9.22 19.23 33.22
CA LEU A 72 10.60 18.87 33.57
C LEU A 72 11.63 19.62 32.71
N ALA A 73 11.20 20.14 31.55
CA ALA A 73 12.06 20.91 30.67
C ALA A 73 12.57 22.16 31.38
N GLY A 74 13.88 22.40 31.32
CA GLY A 74 14.52 23.54 31.99
C GLY A 74 14.99 23.26 33.41
N LYS A 75 14.70 22.09 34.00
CA LYS A 75 15.31 21.69 35.28
C LYS A 75 16.72 21.08 35.09
N PRO A 76 17.57 21.07 36.13
CA PRO A 76 18.86 20.38 36.12
C PRO A 76 18.71 18.88 35.80
N CYS A 77 19.65 18.30 35.04
CA CYS A 77 19.54 16.92 34.56
C CYS A 77 19.54 15.90 35.72
N ASP A 78 20.35 16.15 36.75
CA ASP A 78 20.47 15.33 37.95
C ASP A 78 19.15 15.21 38.73
N GLU A 79 18.28 16.23 38.68
CA GLU A 79 16.98 16.19 39.35
C GLU A 79 15.91 15.42 38.56
N VAL A 80 16.00 15.40 37.22
CA VAL A 80 14.92 14.88 36.35
C VAL A 80 15.24 13.57 35.66
N LEU A 81 16.51 13.18 35.54
CA LEU A 81 16.93 12.01 34.76
C LEU A 81 16.20 10.73 35.20
N GLY A 82 16.12 10.45 36.50
CA GLY A 82 15.41 9.27 37.00
C GLY A 82 13.92 9.26 36.67
N THR A 83 13.28 10.44 36.60
CA THR A 83 11.87 10.54 36.18
C THR A 83 11.72 10.28 34.68
N LEU A 84 12.66 10.77 33.86
CA LEU A 84 12.69 10.49 32.42
C LEU A 84 12.89 9.00 32.14
N GLU A 85 13.85 8.36 32.82
CA GLU A 85 14.12 6.92 32.69
C GLU A 85 12.88 6.10 33.07
N GLN A 86 12.23 6.43 34.19
CA GLN A 86 10.98 5.78 34.59
C GLN A 86 9.87 5.98 33.55
N ARG A 87 9.80 7.16 32.91
CA ARG A 87 8.82 7.43 31.85
C ARG A 87 9.07 6.56 30.62
N VAL A 88 10.33 6.48 30.15
CA VAL A 88 10.74 5.62 29.03
C VAL A 88 10.43 4.15 29.34
N ALA A 89 10.79 3.67 30.54
CA ALA A 89 10.53 2.29 30.96
C ALA A 89 9.03 1.93 30.97
N ASN A 90 8.15 2.90 31.22
CA ASN A 90 6.70 2.73 31.26
C ASN A 90 6.00 3.03 29.92
N SER A 91 6.74 3.41 28.86
CA SER A 91 6.19 3.73 27.54
C SER A 91 6.84 2.83 26.49
N PRO A 92 6.20 1.73 26.07
CA PRO A 92 6.82 0.75 25.16
C PRO A 92 7.11 1.30 23.75
N HIS A 93 6.49 2.41 23.36
CA HIS A 93 6.74 3.11 22.10
C HIS A 93 7.89 4.12 22.19
N LEU A 94 8.39 4.45 23.38
CA LEU A 94 9.54 5.34 23.54
C LEU A 94 10.84 4.52 23.63
N ARG A 95 11.86 4.98 22.92
CA ARG A 95 13.25 4.53 23.07
C ARG A 95 14.00 5.44 24.05
N SER A 96 13.86 6.76 23.88
CA SER A 96 14.51 7.74 24.74
C SER A 96 13.77 9.08 24.75
N LEU A 97 14.09 9.86 25.77
CA LEU A 97 13.69 11.24 25.98
C LEU A 97 14.95 12.10 26.13
N ILE A 98 14.93 13.26 25.48
CA ILE A 98 16.00 14.24 25.51
C ILE A 98 15.40 15.61 25.82
N LEU A 99 15.99 16.32 26.78
CA LEU A 99 15.67 17.71 27.09
C LEU A 99 16.66 18.64 26.40
N THR A 100 16.13 19.71 25.82
CA THR A 100 16.90 20.73 25.13
C THR A 100 16.68 22.11 25.73
N ARG A 101 17.69 22.96 25.66
CA ARG A 101 17.62 24.38 26.02
C ARG A 101 18.45 25.15 25.01
N ASP A 102 17.94 26.27 24.49
CA ASP A 102 18.60 27.03 23.42
C ASP A 102 18.94 26.12 22.22
N GLN A 103 18.06 25.16 21.90
CA GLN A 103 18.23 24.13 20.87
C GLN A 103 19.43 23.19 21.08
N GLN A 104 20.01 23.14 22.29
CA GLN A 104 21.06 22.21 22.65
C GLN A 104 20.54 21.16 23.63
N ALA A 105 20.77 19.89 23.33
CA ALA A 105 20.52 18.80 24.25
C ALA A 105 21.43 18.92 25.47
N TYR A 106 20.84 18.89 26.67
CA TYR A 106 21.57 18.98 27.93
C TYR A 106 21.34 17.76 28.84
N CYS A 107 20.28 17.01 28.60
CA CYS A 107 19.94 15.81 29.35
C CYS A 107 19.30 14.78 28.42
N ALA A 108 19.73 13.53 28.49
CA ALA A 108 19.21 12.44 27.67
C ALA A 108 19.15 11.16 28.49
N THR A 109 18.19 10.30 28.17
CA THR A 109 18.04 8.94 28.74
C THR A 109 18.74 7.88 27.91
N ASP A 110 19.14 8.21 26.68
CA ASP A 110 20.03 7.38 25.88
C ASP A 110 21.50 7.70 26.18
N MET A 111 22.38 6.84 25.67
CA MET A 111 23.83 7.03 25.72
C MET A 111 24.36 7.73 24.46
N ASP A 112 23.49 8.35 23.66
CA ASP A 112 23.92 9.08 22.47
C ASP A 112 24.64 10.39 22.89
N PRO A 113 25.70 10.81 22.19
CA PRO A 113 26.36 12.08 22.45
C PRO A 113 25.36 13.24 22.37
N LEU A 114 25.40 14.18 23.33
CA LEU A 114 24.49 15.34 23.33
C LEU A 114 24.57 16.14 22.02
N ALA A 115 25.75 16.25 21.40
CA ALA A 115 25.91 16.91 20.11
C ALA A 115 25.08 16.25 18.99
N TYR A 116 24.95 14.93 18.98
CA TYR A 116 24.12 14.19 18.03
C TYR A 116 22.63 14.50 18.24
N ASN A 117 22.20 14.60 19.50
CA ASN A 117 20.81 14.94 19.83
C ASN A 117 20.50 16.43 19.53
N SER A 118 21.44 17.34 19.79
CA SER A 118 21.33 18.77 19.44
C SER A 118 21.18 19.02 17.94
N ALA A 119 21.79 18.19 17.08
CA ALA A 119 21.69 18.35 15.64
C ALA A 119 20.23 18.31 15.14
N PHE A 120 19.39 17.45 15.73
CA PHE A 120 17.96 17.41 15.41
C PHE A 120 17.22 18.64 15.95
N ALA A 121 17.51 19.06 17.19
CA ALA A 121 16.91 20.26 17.78
C ALA A 121 17.15 21.51 16.92
N LEU A 122 18.39 21.69 16.45
CA LEU A 122 18.80 22.80 15.58
C LEU A 122 18.16 22.76 14.19
N SER A 123 17.73 21.57 13.72
CA SER A 123 17.05 21.46 12.42
C SER A 123 15.70 22.17 12.40
N GLY A 124 15.08 22.39 13.57
CA GLY A 124 13.74 22.97 13.71
C GLY A 124 12.61 22.08 13.19
N ARG A 125 12.92 20.87 12.71
CA ARG A 125 11.95 19.92 12.15
C ARG A 125 11.13 19.30 13.26
N GLN A 126 9.86 19.02 12.99
CA GLN A 126 8.99 18.31 13.94
C GLN A 126 9.34 16.82 14.01
N THR A 127 9.68 16.22 12.87
CA THR A 127 10.00 14.79 12.76
C THR A 127 11.22 14.55 11.87
N GLU A 128 11.99 13.52 12.23
CA GLU A 128 13.13 13.04 11.47
C GLU A 128 13.27 11.53 11.62
N LEU A 129 13.62 10.87 10.51
CA LEU A 129 14.14 9.52 10.53
C LEU A 129 15.67 9.63 10.50
N ALA A 130 16.33 8.94 11.40
CA ALA A 130 17.78 8.83 11.45
C ALA A 130 18.20 7.37 11.52
N PHE A 131 19.37 7.07 10.95
CA PHE A 131 19.99 5.74 11.06
C PHE A 131 21.28 5.83 11.86
N ASP A 132 21.69 4.67 12.36
CA ASP A 132 23.02 4.48 12.95
C ASP A 132 23.32 5.46 14.10
N ALA A 133 22.32 5.65 14.97
CA ALA A 133 22.52 6.36 16.23
C ALA A 133 23.66 5.68 17.02
N PRO A 134 24.57 6.44 17.65
CA PRO A 134 25.77 5.87 18.29
C PRO A 134 25.52 4.74 19.29
N SER A 135 24.45 4.83 20.08
CA SER A 135 24.02 3.81 21.06
C SER A 135 23.14 2.71 20.45
N SER A 136 22.78 2.79 19.17
CA SER A 136 21.95 1.80 18.47
C SER A 136 22.38 1.68 17.01
N PRO A 137 23.59 1.15 16.76
CA PRO A 137 24.07 0.93 15.41
C PRO A 137 23.11 -0.01 14.67
N ASN A 138 22.95 0.22 13.37
CA ASN A 138 22.05 -0.52 12.50
C ASN A 138 20.54 -0.34 12.77
N ALA A 139 20.14 0.55 13.69
CA ALA A 139 18.73 0.82 13.98
C ALA A 139 18.21 2.05 13.24
N ALA A 140 16.99 1.96 12.74
CA ALA A 140 16.19 3.11 12.30
C ALA A 140 15.56 3.77 13.53
N ILE A 141 15.75 5.07 13.70
CA ILE A 141 15.26 5.85 14.83
C ILE A 141 14.38 6.99 14.32
N ILE A 142 13.18 7.09 14.86
CA ILE A 142 12.28 8.21 14.61
C ILE A 142 12.43 9.19 15.76
N LYS A 143 12.68 10.46 15.45
CA LYS A 143 12.75 11.56 16.40
C LYS A 143 11.54 12.46 16.21
N VAL A 144 10.90 12.87 17.31
CA VAL A 144 9.75 13.77 17.33
C VAL A 144 10.02 14.88 18.35
N GLN A 145 9.80 16.13 17.97
CA GLN A 145 9.84 17.29 18.85
C GLN A 145 8.74 18.28 18.51
N ARG A 146 8.42 19.20 19.42
CA ARG A 146 7.55 20.33 19.11
C ARG A 146 8.39 21.44 18.45
N PRO A 147 8.00 21.96 17.27
CA PRO A 147 8.71 23.08 16.66
C PRO A 147 8.69 24.31 17.58
N ASN A 148 9.78 25.06 17.62
CA ASN A 148 9.91 26.32 18.37
C ASN A 148 9.63 26.22 19.88
N SER A 149 9.81 25.04 20.50
CA SER A 149 9.77 24.91 21.96
C SER A 149 11.14 25.14 22.58
N ASP A 150 11.23 26.08 23.52
CA ASP A 150 12.42 26.31 24.35
C ASP A 150 12.00 26.67 25.79
N PRO A 151 12.37 25.89 26.83
CA PRO A 151 13.09 24.62 26.74
C PRO A 151 12.28 23.56 25.98
N GLY A 152 12.98 22.74 25.20
CA GLY A 152 12.39 21.76 24.29
C GLY A 152 12.55 20.32 24.76
N ILE A 153 11.82 19.42 24.10
CA ILE A 153 11.86 17.99 24.37
C ILE A 153 11.84 17.24 23.04
N ILE A 154 12.71 16.25 22.93
CA ILE A 154 12.72 15.28 21.84
C ILE A 154 12.36 13.92 22.43
N ALA A 155 11.39 13.25 21.81
CA ALA A 155 11.11 11.84 22.02
C ALA A 155 11.69 11.05 20.84
N THR A 156 12.31 9.91 21.13
CA THR A 156 12.75 8.97 20.11
C THR A 156 12.03 7.64 20.21
N ALA A 157 11.86 6.96 19.08
CA ALA A 157 11.30 5.62 18.99
C ALA A 157 12.06 4.79 17.96
N TYR A 158 11.97 3.47 18.06
CA TYR A 158 12.50 2.60 17.00
C TYR A 158 11.56 2.62 15.78
N GLY A 159 12.13 2.79 14.59
CA GLY A 159 11.40 2.77 13.32
C GLY A 159 10.67 1.45 13.04
N ARG A 160 11.03 0.36 13.74
CA ARG A 160 10.29 -0.91 13.71
C ARG A 160 8.81 -0.74 14.02
N GLN A 161 8.44 0.20 14.90
CA GLN A 161 7.04 0.44 15.24
C GLN A 161 6.27 0.91 14.02
N LEU A 162 6.82 1.86 13.25
CA LEU A 162 6.21 2.32 12.02
C LEU A 162 6.20 1.22 10.96
N ARG A 163 7.24 0.37 10.89
CA ARG A 163 7.26 -0.78 9.98
C ARG A 163 6.15 -1.79 10.29
N ASP A 164 5.87 -2.02 11.57
CA ASP A 164 4.80 -2.92 12.00
C ASP A 164 3.43 -2.35 11.62
N GLU A 165 3.22 -1.03 11.73
CA GLU A 165 2.01 -0.36 11.21
C GLU A 165 1.88 -0.52 9.68
N LEU A 166 2.99 -0.39 8.94
CA LEU A 166 2.99 -0.58 7.48
C LEU A 166 2.73 -2.04 7.06
N ARG A 167 3.12 -3.03 7.88
CA ARG A 167 2.90 -4.45 7.58
C ARG A 167 1.44 -4.87 7.72
N ALA A 168 0.61 -4.08 8.39
CA ALA A 168 -0.83 -4.36 8.52
C ALA A 168 -1.57 -4.31 7.17
N PHE A 169 -1.00 -3.67 6.15
CA PHE A 169 -1.58 -3.55 4.81
C PHE A 169 -1.15 -4.76 3.95
N GLN A 170 -1.97 -5.82 3.89
CA GLN A 170 -1.58 -7.15 3.38
C GLN A 170 -1.89 -7.45 1.89
N ASP A 171 -2.36 -6.48 1.10
CA ASP A 171 -2.89 -6.74 -0.25
C ASP A 171 -1.85 -6.69 -1.38
N GLY A 172 -0.60 -7.06 -1.11
CA GLY A 172 0.51 -6.98 -2.09
C GLY A 172 0.93 -5.55 -2.45
N LEU A 173 0.27 -4.56 -1.85
CA LEU A 173 0.63 -3.15 -1.94
C LEU A 173 1.92 -2.89 -1.17
N THR A 174 2.86 -2.21 -1.80
CA THR A 174 4.06 -1.72 -1.14
C THR A 174 3.81 -0.30 -0.66
N LEU A 175 3.90 -0.09 0.66
CA LEU A 175 3.86 1.22 1.28
C LEU A 175 5.25 1.65 1.73
N LEU A 176 5.62 2.88 1.39
CA LEU A 176 6.92 3.47 1.69
C LEU A 176 6.72 4.82 2.35
N LEU A 177 7.39 5.00 3.48
CA LEU A 177 7.28 6.16 4.34
C LEU A 177 8.58 6.97 4.24
N GLU A 178 8.51 8.18 3.69
CA GLU A 178 9.66 9.06 3.49
C GLU A 178 9.67 10.22 4.48
N PHE A 179 10.81 10.38 5.14
CA PHE A 179 11.14 11.53 5.95
C PHE A 179 12.32 12.22 5.29
N SER A 180 12.02 13.22 4.45
CA SER A 180 13.01 13.84 3.55
C SER A 180 13.68 12.81 2.63
N ASP A 181 14.99 12.61 2.73
CA ASP A 181 15.76 11.75 1.83
C ASP A 181 15.83 10.30 2.32
N LEU A 182 15.36 10.06 3.55
CA LEU A 182 15.39 8.75 4.20
C LEU A 182 14.01 8.13 4.18
N TYR A 183 13.96 6.81 4.07
CA TYR A 183 12.70 6.10 3.97
C TYR A 183 12.73 4.74 4.67
N ILE A 184 11.55 4.28 5.07
CA ILE A 184 11.30 2.93 5.58
C ILE A 184 10.10 2.30 4.89
N TRP A 185 10.07 0.98 4.85
CA TRP A 185 8.90 0.20 4.45
C TRP A 185 8.74 -1.02 5.37
N SER A 186 7.69 -1.82 5.17
CA SER A 186 7.40 -3.00 6.01
C SER A 186 8.61 -3.90 6.23
N GLU A 187 9.38 -4.20 5.18
CA GLU A 187 10.48 -5.17 5.21
C GLU A 187 11.89 -4.57 5.34
N GLY A 188 12.05 -3.25 5.19
CA GLY A 188 13.38 -2.65 5.10
C GLY A 188 13.42 -1.14 5.24
N ASP A 189 14.56 -0.56 4.88
CA ASP A 189 14.81 0.87 4.95
C ASP A 189 15.79 1.36 3.88
N SER A 190 16.04 2.66 3.82
CA SER A 190 16.82 3.28 2.77
C SER A 190 18.28 2.83 2.66
N ARG A 191 18.79 2.02 3.59
CA ARG A 191 20.14 1.43 3.53
C ARG A 191 20.20 0.16 2.70
N ASP A 192 19.05 -0.42 2.37
CA ASP A 192 18.96 -1.59 1.50
C ASP A 192 19.39 -1.26 0.06
N ALA A 193 20.00 -2.24 -0.60
CA ALA A 193 20.58 -2.06 -1.93
C ALA A 193 19.56 -1.70 -3.02
N GLN A 194 18.29 -2.05 -2.83
CA GLN A 194 17.24 -1.80 -3.81
C GLN A 194 15.98 -1.25 -3.13
N ARG A 195 15.54 -0.09 -3.62
CA ARG A 195 14.26 0.51 -3.26
C ARG A 195 13.11 -0.38 -3.78
N PRO A 196 12.07 -0.66 -2.99
CA PRO A 196 10.98 -1.53 -3.43
C PRO A 196 10.17 -0.86 -4.54
N SER A 197 9.70 -1.68 -5.49
CA SER A 197 8.98 -1.22 -6.68
C SER A 197 7.54 -0.80 -6.35
N GLN A 198 7.13 0.37 -6.82
CA GLN A 198 5.79 0.95 -6.65
C GLN A 198 5.33 1.58 -7.98
N VAL A 199 5.57 0.91 -9.11
CA VAL A 199 5.41 1.54 -10.45
C VAL A 199 4.00 1.40 -11.02
N GLU A 200 3.18 0.49 -10.49
CA GLU A 200 1.80 0.29 -10.90
C GLU A 200 0.86 0.91 -9.86
N PHE A 201 -0.12 1.70 -10.35
CA PHE A 201 -1.13 2.37 -9.52
C PHE A 201 -0.53 3.15 -8.34
N THR A 202 0.52 3.92 -8.63
CA THR A 202 1.25 4.69 -7.62
C THR A 202 0.41 5.84 -7.10
N GLU A 203 0.25 5.88 -5.79
CA GLU A 203 -0.41 6.95 -5.05
C GLU A 203 0.56 7.58 -4.07
N ARG A 204 0.50 8.90 -3.94
CA ARG A 204 1.39 9.67 -3.08
C ARG A 204 0.58 10.67 -2.27
N SER A 205 0.81 10.68 -0.97
CA SER A 205 0.18 11.66 -0.08
C SER A 205 1.14 12.12 1.01
N VAL A 206 0.88 13.31 1.55
CA VAL A 206 1.76 13.97 2.51
C VAL A 206 0.98 14.17 3.81
N SER A 207 1.58 13.79 4.94
CA SER A 207 1.00 14.09 6.25
C SER A 207 1.02 15.60 6.49
N GLN A 208 -0.16 16.16 6.73
CA GLN A 208 -0.30 17.58 7.06
C GLN A 208 0.26 17.91 8.45
N LYS A 209 0.26 16.92 9.36
CA LYS A 209 0.66 17.11 10.75
C LYS A 209 2.17 16.98 10.95
N TYR A 210 2.80 15.99 10.32
CA TYR A 210 4.22 15.66 10.57
C TYR A 210 5.11 15.84 9.34
N SER A 211 4.55 16.22 8.18
CA SER A 211 5.29 16.54 6.95
C SER A 211 6.13 15.40 6.35
N TYR A 212 5.84 14.15 6.72
CA TYR A 212 6.36 12.97 6.02
C TYR A 212 5.49 12.66 4.79
N VAL A 213 6.01 11.82 3.90
CA VAL A 213 5.32 11.39 2.68
C VAL A 213 5.06 9.89 2.74
N VAL A 214 3.86 9.47 2.35
CA VAL A 214 3.54 8.07 2.08
C VAL A 214 3.42 7.88 0.59
N ILE A 215 4.13 6.89 0.07
CA ILE A 215 4.03 6.44 -1.31
C ILE A 215 3.55 4.99 -1.27
N GLY A 216 2.43 4.73 -1.93
CA GLY A 216 1.85 3.40 -2.06
C GLY A 216 1.79 3.01 -3.53
N GLY A 217 2.05 1.75 -3.83
CA GLY A 217 1.88 1.23 -5.18
C GLY A 217 2.20 -0.25 -5.26
N TYR A 218 1.91 -0.83 -6.40
CA TYR A 218 2.18 -2.24 -6.65
C TYR A 218 3.52 -2.42 -7.39
N PRO A 219 4.20 -3.55 -7.15
CA PRO A 219 5.41 -3.87 -7.89
C PRO A 219 5.08 -4.14 -9.36
N LYS A 220 6.06 -3.94 -10.23
CA LYS A 220 5.92 -4.21 -11.67
C LYS A 220 5.45 -5.65 -11.92
N GLY A 221 4.42 -5.80 -12.75
CA GLY A 221 3.83 -7.08 -13.15
C GLY A 221 2.71 -7.58 -12.24
N TYR A 222 2.40 -6.86 -11.15
CA TYR A 222 1.38 -7.28 -10.18
C TYR A 222 0.00 -7.37 -10.82
N ALA A 223 -0.43 -6.36 -11.57
CA ALA A 223 -1.74 -6.36 -12.25
C ALA A 223 -1.91 -7.57 -13.18
N THR A 224 -0.85 -7.92 -13.92
CA THR A 224 -0.86 -9.06 -14.83
C THR A 224 -0.94 -10.38 -14.06
N GLN A 225 -0.23 -10.50 -12.94
CA GLN A 225 -0.29 -11.68 -12.08
C GLN A 225 -1.69 -11.86 -11.48
N GLU A 226 -2.26 -10.79 -10.92
CA GLU A 226 -3.61 -10.81 -10.35
C GLU A 226 -4.69 -11.08 -11.40
N PHE A 227 -4.55 -10.53 -12.60
CA PHE A 227 -5.44 -10.84 -13.72
C PHE A 227 -5.40 -12.33 -14.08
N ARG A 228 -4.22 -12.96 -14.11
CA ARG A 228 -4.09 -14.40 -14.40
C ARG A 228 -4.74 -15.27 -13.32
N LEU A 229 -4.58 -14.91 -12.05
CA LEU A 229 -5.21 -15.62 -10.93
C LEU A 229 -6.74 -15.50 -10.99
N SER A 230 -7.24 -14.28 -11.21
CA SER A 230 -8.68 -14.00 -11.37
C SER A 230 -9.25 -14.71 -12.59
N LEU A 231 -8.53 -14.71 -13.71
CA LEU A 231 -8.93 -15.39 -14.93
C LEU A 231 -9.18 -16.88 -14.69
N HIS A 232 -8.30 -17.57 -13.95
CA HIS A 232 -8.46 -19.00 -13.69
C HIS A 232 -9.77 -19.33 -12.96
N GLN A 233 -10.27 -18.42 -12.13
CA GLN A 233 -11.53 -18.58 -11.41
C GLN A 233 -12.77 -18.31 -12.29
N VAL A 234 -12.68 -17.35 -13.22
CA VAL A 234 -13.82 -16.91 -14.05
C VAL A 234 -13.89 -17.63 -15.42
N LEU A 235 -12.80 -18.28 -15.86
CA LEU A 235 -12.73 -18.96 -17.15
C LEU A 235 -13.85 -20.02 -17.37
N PRO A 236 -14.19 -20.88 -16.40
CA PRO A 236 -15.23 -21.91 -16.60
C PRO A 236 -16.61 -21.32 -16.88
N SER A 237 -16.97 -20.21 -16.21
CA SER A 237 -18.27 -19.56 -16.39
C SER A 237 -18.35 -18.83 -17.73
N LEU A 238 -17.28 -18.14 -18.14
CA LEU A 238 -17.17 -17.51 -19.47
C LEU A 238 -17.31 -18.52 -20.60
N VAL A 239 -16.66 -19.67 -20.50
CA VAL A 239 -16.77 -20.76 -21.49
C VAL A 239 -18.21 -21.28 -21.58
N LEU A 240 -18.87 -21.49 -20.45
CA LEU A 240 -20.26 -21.97 -20.42
C LEU A 240 -21.21 -20.99 -21.11
N VAL A 241 -21.06 -19.67 -20.85
CA VAL A 241 -21.83 -18.63 -21.54
C VAL A 241 -21.55 -18.65 -23.05
N GLY A 242 -20.28 -18.72 -23.46
CA GLY A 242 -19.89 -18.80 -24.86
C GLY A 242 -20.51 -20.00 -25.57
N VAL A 243 -20.45 -21.19 -24.97
CA VAL A 243 -21.05 -22.42 -25.50
C VAL A 243 -22.58 -22.32 -25.58
N ALA A 244 -23.23 -21.77 -24.56
CA ALA A 244 -24.68 -21.59 -24.56
C ALA A 244 -25.14 -20.62 -25.67
N SER A 245 -24.44 -19.48 -25.84
CA SER A 245 -24.72 -18.54 -26.94
C SER A 245 -24.53 -19.20 -28.31
N MET A 246 -23.47 -20.01 -28.46
CA MET A 246 -23.19 -20.74 -29.69
C MET A 246 -24.30 -21.76 -30.01
N PHE A 247 -24.78 -22.47 -28.99
CA PHE A 247 -25.85 -23.46 -29.11
C PHE A 247 -27.20 -22.82 -29.50
N ILE A 248 -27.57 -21.71 -28.86
CA ILE A 248 -28.80 -20.97 -29.17
C ILE A 248 -28.78 -20.47 -30.63
N MET A 249 -27.65 -19.91 -31.07
CA MET A 249 -27.51 -19.41 -32.44
C MET A 249 -27.59 -20.53 -33.48
N TYR A 250 -26.98 -21.69 -33.18
CA TYR A 250 -27.07 -22.87 -34.03
C TYR A 250 -28.52 -23.34 -34.18
N LEU A 251 -29.26 -23.45 -33.08
CA LEU A 251 -30.68 -23.81 -33.11
C LEU A 251 -31.51 -22.80 -33.92
N GLY A 252 -31.29 -21.49 -33.72
CA GLY A 252 -31.99 -20.45 -34.48
C GLY A 252 -31.78 -20.56 -36.00
N LEU A 253 -30.55 -20.81 -36.45
CA LEU A 253 -30.23 -20.98 -37.87
C LEU A 253 -30.86 -22.24 -38.48
N THR A 254 -30.92 -23.35 -37.73
CA THR A 254 -31.56 -24.59 -38.22
C THR A 254 -33.08 -24.44 -38.34
N ILE A 255 -33.73 -23.79 -37.37
CA ILE A 255 -35.19 -23.57 -37.35
C ILE A 255 -35.61 -22.59 -38.46
N SER A 256 -34.88 -21.48 -38.65
CA SER A 256 -35.17 -20.54 -39.74
C SER A 256 -34.89 -21.12 -41.13
N GLY A 257 -33.89 -22.00 -41.25
CA GLY A 257 -33.63 -22.74 -42.50
C GLY A 257 -34.80 -23.65 -42.89
N LYS A 258 -35.40 -24.34 -41.91
CA LYS A 258 -36.54 -25.24 -42.13
C LYS A 258 -37.79 -24.49 -42.60
N ARG A 259 -38.14 -23.36 -41.96
CA ARG A 259 -39.30 -22.53 -42.39
C ARG A 259 -39.16 -21.99 -43.82
N ARG A 260 -37.94 -21.63 -44.25
CA ARG A 260 -37.71 -21.08 -45.60
C ARG A 260 -37.89 -22.13 -46.70
N VAL A 261 -37.61 -23.41 -46.41
CA VAL A 261 -37.87 -24.54 -47.31
C VAL A 261 -39.37 -24.83 -47.40
N ASP A 262 -40.07 -24.81 -46.27
CA ASP A 262 -41.52 -25.07 -46.24
C ASP A 262 -42.31 -23.97 -46.98
N THR A 263 -41.83 -22.72 -46.97
CA THR A 263 -42.51 -21.62 -47.69
C THR A 263 -42.30 -21.72 -49.21
N ALA A 264 -41.13 -22.18 -49.67
CA ALA A 264 -40.84 -22.36 -51.09
C ALA A 264 -41.55 -23.58 -51.71
N ALA A 265 -41.95 -24.57 -50.89
CA ALA A 265 -42.72 -25.74 -51.33
C ALA A 265 -44.23 -25.48 -51.46
N ILE A 266 -44.73 -24.34 -50.96
CA ILE A 266 -46.15 -23.96 -51.06
C ILE A 266 -46.41 -23.06 -52.29
N GLU A 267 -45.34 -22.53 -52.90
CA GLU A 267 -45.40 -21.62 -54.06
C GLU A 267 -45.09 -22.32 -55.41
N SER A 268 -44.99 -23.66 -55.43
CA SER A 268 -44.77 -24.48 -56.63
C SER A 268 -46.01 -25.28 -57.04
#